data_AF-A0A2M7NIG8-F1
#
_entry.id   AF-A0A2M7NIG8-F1
#
_cell.length_a   1.000
_cell.length_b   1.000
_cell.length_c   1.000
_cell.angle_alpha   90.00
_cell.angle_beta   90.00
_cell.angle_gamma   90.00
#
_symmetry.space_group_name_H-M   'P 1'
#
loop_
_entity.id
_entity.type
_entity.pdbx_description
1 polymer ?
#
loop_
_entity_poly.entity_id
_entity_poly.type
_entity_poly.pdbx_seq_one_letter_code
_entity_poly.pdbx_strand_id
1 'polypeptide(L)'
;MLLTPFKKWATRSVYSKSFEIIIPFKKENNILRFTIQLNNKLIFALIGIFSIVAILQVSILMSNKNTTTKSNENFSLSQNDKETKEYLEGDGINQNTSTENETDEIDVETIEYTDVVEYGYKHLSKSSALSTPETNDKRKNFLKVKHTLISEALIENQVSRLDQLGDKKMIALNQKLSEAFITIVLNQTKVEPHVMAYFTGTKDLKKFETALMEQAKYHVPASIKLAQSALETAYGQRIVNNNYFGIKDKRGKTKAITTTEYYTAAEYKANKSKVVSSKIIKKDGKTLYKCLIKDSFADYTSPWESFRAHSIFLNESKRYSPLFTKGKNYEDWADKIGSTKYGGVGYATSPIYGELLKKIIKRYNLDLLDY
;
A
#
# COMPACT_ATOMS: atom_id res chain seq x y z
N MET A 1 3.98 -10.69 -35.59
CA MET A 1 5.24 -10.10 -36.06
C MET A 1 6.04 -9.68 -34.82
N LEU A 2 6.87 -10.58 -34.30
CA LEU A 2 7.68 -10.35 -33.10
C LEU A 2 9.02 -9.75 -33.52
N LEU A 3 9.40 -8.66 -32.83
CA LEU A 3 10.59 -7.86 -33.08
C LEU A 3 11.86 -8.72 -33.08
N THR A 4 12.69 -8.42 -34.06
CA THR A 4 13.88 -9.13 -34.55
C THR A 4 15.21 -8.69 -33.90
N PRO A 5 15.37 -8.74 -32.55
CA PRO A 5 16.71 -8.93 -31.99
C PRO A 5 16.91 -10.25 -31.21
N PHE A 6 15.87 -11.03 -30.91
CA PHE A 6 16.04 -12.29 -30.17
C PHE A 6 16.43 -13.52 -31.02
N LYS A 7 16.28 -13.43 -32.35
CA LYS A 7 16.52 -14.57 -33.26
C LYS A 7 17.99 -14.80 -33.63
N LYS A 8 18.89 -13.85 -33.32
CA LYS A 8 20.34 -13.94 -33.61
C LYS A 8 21.22 -14.40 -32.44
N TRP A 9 20.65 -14.60 -31.24
CA TRP A 9 21.38 -15.12 -30.08
C TRP A 9 21.11 -16.61 -29.77
N ALA A 10 20.30 -17.27 -30.60
CA ALA A 10 20.08 -18.72 -30.55
C ALA A 10 21.06 -19.50 -31.45
N THR A 11 22.08 -18.82 -31.98
CA THR A 11 23.06 -19.41 -32.91
C THR A 11 24.47 -18.99 -32.50
N ARG A 12 25.00 -19.54 -31.40
CA ARG A 12 26.45 -19.82 -31.25
C ARG A 12 26.83 -20.69 -30.04
N SER A 13 27.86 -21.50 -30.31
CA SER A 13 28.66 -22.42 -29.48
C SER A 13 27.91 -23.45 -28.62
N VAL A 14 27.73 -24.64 -29.18
CA VAL A 14 27.62 -25.87 -28.40
C VAL A 14 28.98 -26.09 -27.73
N TYR A 15 29.01 -26.06 -26.39
CA TYR A 15 30.20 -26.51 -25.67
C TYR A 15 30.21 -28.04 -25.72
N SER A 16 31.06 -28.56 -26.61
CA SER A 16 31.39 -29.98 -26.68
C SER A 16 32.64 -30.19 -25.86
N LYS A 17 32.55 -30.98 -24.79
CA LYS A 17 33.73 -31.48 -24.10
C LYS A 17 33.70 -32.99 -24.19
N SER A 18 34.72 -33.54 -24.84
CA SER A 18 34.94 -34.98 -24.93
C SER A 18 35.99 -35.36 -23.90
N PHE A 19 35.75 -36.46 -23.21
CA PHE A 19 36.72 -37.05 -22.30
C PHE A 19 36.89 -38.50 -22.69
N GLU A 20 38.15 -38.94 -22.72
CA GLU A 20 38.52 -40.33 -22.89
C GLU A 20 38.72 -40.94 -21.52
N ILE A 21 38.01 -42.03 -21.26
CA ILE A 21 38.26 -42.85 -20.08
C ILE A 21 38.88 -44.15 -20.58
N ILE A 22 40.15 -44.36 -20.22
CA ILE A 22 40.83 -45.64 -20.43
C ILE A 22 40.40 -46.55 -19.28
N ILE A 23 39.66 -47.61 -19.60
CA ILE A 23 39.27 -48.60 -18.59
C ILE A 23 40.23 -49.79 -18.71
N PRO A 24 41.08 -50.06 -17.70
CA PRO A 24 41.98 -51.19 -17.74
C PRO A 24 41.23 -52.45 -17.29
N PHE A 25 40.49 -53.10 -18.20
CA PHE A 25 39.97 -54.44 -17.96
C PHE A 25 40.22 -55.35 -19.17
N LYS A 26 41.19 -56.26 -18.99
CA LYS A 26 41.54 -57.43 -19.82
C LYS A 26 41.91 -57.19 -21.29
N LYS A 27 43.23 -57.32 -21.54
CA LYS A 27 43.98 -57.61 -22.79
C LYS A 27 43.69 -56.86 -24.10
N GLU A 28 42.75 -55.93 -24.14
CA GLU A 28 42.64 -54.96 -25.24
C GLU A 28 42.38 -53.56 -24.65
N ASN A 29 43.18 -52.57 -25.05
CA ASN A 29 43.05 -51.18 -24.63
C ASN A 29 41.82 -50.56 -25.31
N ASN A 30 40.62 -50.84 -24.80
CA ASN A 30 39.39 -50.24 -25.29
C ASN A 30 39.27 -48.81 -24.74
N ILE A 31 39.34 -47.81 -25.64
CA ILE A 31 39.12 -46.39 -25.31
C ILE A 31 37.63 -46.10 -25.42
N LEU A 32 36.99 -45.76 -24.30
CA LEU A 32 35.62 -45.25 -24.30
C LEU A 32 35.65 -43.72 -24.42
N ARG A 33 35.16 -43.22 -25.55
CA ARG A 33 34.96 -41.78 -25.79
C ARG A 33 33.53 -41.39 -25.41
N PHE A 34 33.41 -40.53 -24.41
CA PHE A 34 32.14 -39.88 -24.10
C PHE A 34 32.20 -38.43 -24.57
N THR A 35 31.19 -38.02 -25.33
CA THR A 35 31.01 -36.62 -25.74
C THR A 35 29.73 -36.10 -25.12
N ILE A 36 29.85 -35.09 -24.25
CA ILE A 36 28.70 -34.39 -23.68
C ILE A 36 28.53 -33.08 -24.45
N GLN A 37 27.32 -32.88 -25.00
CA GLN A 37 26.93 -31.62 -25.62
C GLN A 37 25.95 -30.89 -24.71
N LEU A 38 26.38 -29.73 -24.18
CA LEU A 38 25.51 -28.87 -23.36
C LEU A 38 24.97 -27.72 -24.21
N ASN A 39 23.65 -27.60 -24.27
CA ASN A 39 22.97 -26.44 -24.85
C ASN A 39 22.61 -25.47 -23.72
N ASN A 40 22.81 -24.16 -23.95
CA ASN A 40 22.47 -23.08 -23.00
C ASN A 40 21.03 -23.21 -22.46
N LYS A 41 20.07 -23.70 -23.26
CA LYS A 41 18.69 -23.94 -22.79
C LYS A 41 18.61 -24.94 -21.62
N LEU A 42 19.47 -25.97 -21.59
CA LEU A 42 19.48 -26.98 -20.55
C LEU A 42 20.15 -26.45 -19.26
N ILE A 43 21.19 -25.63 -19.40
CA ILE A 43 21.88 -24.99 -18.27
C ILE A 43 20.93 -24.03 -17.53
N PHE A 44 20.20 -23.18 -18.27
CA PHE A 44 19.23 -22.26 -17.65
C PHE A 44 18.04 -23.01 -17.03
N ALA A 45 17.58 -24.12 -17.64
CA ALA A 45 16.53 -24.95 -17.05
C ALA A 45 16.99 -25.59 -15.72
N LEU A 46 18.24 -26.06 -15.64
CA LEU A 46 18.79 -26.65 -14.42
C LEU A 46 18.97 -25.60 -13.30
N ILE A 47 19.49 -24.40 -13.61
CA ILE A 47 19.61 -23.30 -12.63
C ILE A 47 18.23 -22.88 -12.10
N GLY A 48 17.21 -22.83 -12.96
CA GLY A 48 15.83 -22.55 -12.57
C GLY A 48 15.24 -23.62 -11.63
N ILE A 49 15.46 -24.89 -11.94
CA ILE A 49 14.96 -26.02 -11.12
C ILE A 49 15.64 -26.05 -9.75
N PHE A 50 16.96 -25.86 -9.68
CA PHE A 50 17.68 -25.83 -8.39
C PHE A 50 17.26 -24.64 -7.51
N SER A 51 16.94 -23.49 -8.11
CA SER A 51 16.43 -22.32 -7.38
C SER A 51 15.05 -22.57 -6.78
N ILE A 52 14.16 -23.22 -7.54
CA ILE A 52 12.79 -23.56 -7.07
C ILE A 52 12.84 -24.62 -5.97
N VAL A 53 13.70 -25.63 -6.09
CA VAL A 53 13.84 -26.70 -5.08
C VAL A 53 14.43 -26.13 -3.77
N ALA A 54 15.39 -25.21 -3.85
CA ALA A 54 15.93 -24.53 -2.68
C ALA A 54 14.87 -23.64 -1.98
N ILE A 55 14.03 -22.94 -2.75
CA ILE A 55 12.90 -22.16 -2.21
C ILE A 55 11.87 -23.08 -1.55
N LEU A 56 11.57 -24.25 -2.14
CA LEU A 56 10.62 -25.21 -1.58
C LEU A 56 11.15 -25.84 -0.29
N GLN A 57 12.43 -26.21 -0.22
CA GLN A 57 13.04 -26.79 0.98
C GLN A 57 13.12 -25.78 2.13
N VAL A 58 13.41 -24.50 1.86
CA VAL A 58 13.38 -23.44 2.86
C VAL A 58 11.95 -23.15 3.33
N SER A 59 10.96 -23.20 2.42
CA SER A 59 9.54 -23.02 2.78
C SER A 59 9.01 -24.16 3.65
N ILE A 60 9.43 -25.40 3.40
CA ILE A 60 9.03 -26.57 4.20
C ILE A 60 9.72 -26.56 5.57
N LEU A 61 10.96 -26.08 5.68
CA LEU A 61 11.63 -25.90 6.97
C LEU A 61 11.02 -24.77 7.81
N MET A 62 10.50 -23.72 7.18
CA MET A 62 9.84 -22.60 7.87
C MET A 62 8.36 -22.87 8.19
N SER A 63 7.70 -23.80 7.50
CA SER A 63 6.27 -24.10 7.68
C SER A 63 5.97 -25.11 8.81
N ASN A 64 6.99 -25.76 9.41
CA ASN A 64 6.80 -26.80 10.42
C ASN A 64 6.98 -26.34 11.89
N LYS A 65 6.94 -25.03 12.16
CA LYS A 65 6.74 -24.49 13.51
C LYS A 65 5.67 -23.40 13.45
N ASN A 66 4.44 -23.81 13.73
CA ASN A 66 3.32 -23.05 14.33
C ASN A 66 1.98 -23.52 13.76
N THR A 67 1.57 -24.72 14.14
CA THR A 67 0.15 -25.04 14.23
C THR A 67 -0.40 -24.40 15.50
N THR A 68 -1.12 -23.29 15.37
CA THR A 68 -2.00 -22.83 16.43
C THR A 68 -3.26 -22.25 15.82
N THR A 69 -4.33 -23.04 15.88
CA THR A 69 -5.71 -22.58 15.87
C THR A 69 -5.97 -21.79 17.16
N LYS A 70 -6.33 -20.50 17.06
CA LYS A 70 -7.42 -19.86 17.83
C LYS A 70 -7.55 -18.35 17.56
N SER A 71 -8.81 -17.94 17.65
CA SER A 71 -9.45 -16.63 17.66
C SER A 71 -8.73 -15.46 18.35
N ASN A 72 -8.92 -14.26 17.78
CA ASN A 72 -8.49 -12.95 18.29
C ASN A 72 -9.01 -12.64 19.72
N GLU A 73 -8.13 -12.83 20.70
CA GLU A 73 -8.08 -12.06 21.95
C GLU A 73 -6.81 -11.19 21.90
N ASN A 74 -6.93 -9.92 22.27
CA ASN A 74 -5.88 -8.90 22.46
C ASN A 74 -4.70 -8.93 21.47
N PHE A 75 -4.66 -7.94 20.57
CA PHE A 75 -3.53 -7.70 19.66
C PHE A 75 -2.22 -7.57 20.44
N SER A 76 -1.49 -8.68 20.58
CA SER A 76 -0.19 -8.70 21.25
C SER A 76 0.87 -8.34 20.22
N LEU A 77 1.41 -7.14 20.37
CA LEU A 77 2.50 -6.66 19.52
C LEU A 77 3.75 -7.50 19.74
N SER A 78 4.42 -7.87 18.64
CA SER A 78 5.78 -8.40 18.74
C SER A 78 6.71 -7.34 19.36
N GLN A 79 7.84 -7.74 19.94
CA GLN A 79 8.78 -6.78 20.54
C GLN A 79 9.28 -5.75 19.51
N ASN A 80 9.55 -6.20 18.28
CA ASN A 80 9.92 -5.33 17.16
C ASN A 80 8.80 -4.34 16.80
N ASP A 81 7.54 -4.77 16.89
CA ASP A 81 6.41 -3.89 16.64
C ASP A 81 6.18 -2.86 17.74
N LYS A 82 6.53 -3.17 18.99
CA LYS A 82 6.47 -2.19 20.09
C LYS A 82 7.49 -1.07 19.90
N GLU A 83 8.73 -1.42 19.58
CA GLU A 83 9.78 -0.43 19.32
C GLU A 83 9.45 0.41 18.07
N THR A 84 8.93 -0.23 17.03
CA THR A 84 8.44 0.48 15.83
C THR A 84 7.27 1.42 16.15
N LYS A 85 6.32 0.97 16.98
CA LYS A 85 5.17 1.78 17.43
C LYS A 85 5.66 3.00 18.20
N GLU A 86 6.50 2.81 19.22
CA GLU A 86 7.06 3.87 20.06
C GLU A 86 7.78 4.94 19.22
N TYR A 87 8.49 4.55 18.17
CA TYR A 87 9.17 5.50 17.29
C TYR A 87 8.21 6.29 16.37
N LEU A 88 7.20 5.62 15.83
CA LEU A 88 6.32 6.17 14.78
C LEU A 88 5.12 6.94 15.32
N GLU A 89 4.65 6.57 16.51
CA GLU A 89 3.64 7.34 17.23
C GLU A 89 4.22 8.69 17.61
N GLY A 90 3.39 9.74 17.49
CA GLY A 90 3.74 11.03 18.04
C GLY A 90 3.42 11.10 19.52
N ASP A 91 3.91 12.16 20.18
CA ASP A 91 3.81 12.34 21.63
C ASP A 91 2.37 12.45 22.16
N GLY A 92 1.36 12.57 21.29
CA GLY A 92 -0.06 12.42 21.58
C GLY A 92 -0.62 13.43 22.61
N ILE A 93 -1.59 14.25 22.18
CA ILE A 93 -2.58 14.78 23.14
C ILE A 93 -3.77 13.82 23.11
N ASN A 94 -4.02 13.14 24.22
CA ASN A 94 -5.28 12.45 24.51
C ASN A 94 -6.45 13.44 24.35
N GLN A 95 -7.13 13.46 23.20
CA GLN A 95 -8.40 14.15 23.04
C GLN A 95 -9.56 13.16 23.17
N ASN A 96 -9.78 12.71 24.40
CA ASN A 96 -11.14 12.56 24.90
C ASN A 96 -11.50 13.87 25.59
N THR A 97 -11.93 14.87 24.82
CA THR A 97 -12.58 16.05 25.37
C THR A 97 -13.69 16.46 24.41
N SER A 98 -14.85 15.87 24.66
CA SER A 98 -16.10 16.62 24.57
C SER A 98 -15.99 17.80 25.55
N THR A 99 -15.71 18.98 25.03
CA THR A 99 -15.90 20.23 25.77
C THR A 99 -16.60 21.21 24.85
N GLU A 100 -17.87 21.43 25.17
CA GLU A 100 -18.57 22.68 24.96
C GLU A 100 -17.66 23.83 25.43
N ASN A 101 -17.51 24.88 24.61
CA ASN A 101 -17.60 26.26 25.06
C ASN A 101 -17.70 27.21 23.86
N GLU A 102 -18.56 28.20 24.07
CA GLU A 102 -19.07 29.24 23.21
C GLU A 102 -18.03 30.32 22.81
N THR A 103 -18.38 30.93 21.67
CA THR A 103 -18.10 32.31 21.21
C THR A 103 -16.66 32.72 20.95
N ASP A 104 -16.27 32.64 19.68
CA ASP A 104 -15.97 33.84 18.90
C ASP A 104 -16.43 33.62 17.45
N GLU A 105 -17.26 34.55 16.95
CA GLU A 105 -17.88 34.53 15.62
C GLU A 105 -16.81 34.55 14.52
N ILE A 106 -16.58 33.38 13.91
CA ILE A 106 -16.17 33.27 12.53
C ILE A 106 -17.29 32.50 11.85
N ASP A 107 -17.85 33.10 10.79
CA ASP A 107 -18.91 32.58 9.95
C ASP A 107 -18.43 31.32 9.21
N VAL A 108 -18.28 30.22 9.95
CA VAL A 108 -17.93 28.90 9.44
C VAL A 108 -19.25 28.22 9.11
N GLU A 109 -19.68 28.40 7.88
CA GLU A 109 -20.76 27.65 7.24
C GLU A 109 -20.66 26.17 7.69
N THR A 110 -21.62 25.72 8.49
CA THR A 110 -21.71 24.36 9.05
C THR A 110 -21.85 23.35 7.92
N ILE A 111 -20.73 23.01 7.28
CA ILE A 111 -20.66 21.98 6.24
C ILE A 111 -21.09 20.67 6.91
N GLU A 112 -22.02 19.92 6.31
CA GLU A 112 -22.34 18.55 6.75
C GLU A 112 -21.08 17.66 6.58
N TYR A 113 -20.22 17.64 7.60
CA TYR A 113 -18.93 16.92 7.68
C TYR A 113 -19.05 15.38 7.68
N THR A 114 -20.24 14.84 7.38
CA THR A 114 -20.46 13.40 7.21
C THR A 114 -20.05 12.88 5.83
N ASP A 115 -19.69 13.76 4.89
CA ASP A 115 -19.37 13.38 3.51
C ASP A 115 -17.89 13.60 3.14
N VAL A 116 -17.09 12.61 3.49
CA VAL A 116 -15.63 12.59 3.25
C VAL A 116 -15.27 12.55 1.76
N VAL A 117 -16.14 11.97 0.93
CA VAL A 117 -15.96 11.90 -0.53
C VAL A 117 -16.20 13.27 -1.15
N GLU A 118 -17.28 13.96 -0.77
CA GLU A 118 -17.55 15.33 -1.24
C GLU A 118 -16.46 16.30 -0.80
N TYR A 119 -16.00 16.17 0.44
CA TYR A 119 -14.86 16.93 0.94
C TYR A 119 -13.60 16.68 0.09
N GLY A 120 -13.30 15.42 -0.19
CA GLY A 120 -12.20 15.03 -1.07
C GLY A 120 -12.28 15.75 -2.42
N TYR A 121 -13.44 15.71 -3.08
CA TYR A 121 -13.64 16.40 -4.37
C TYR A 121 -13.50 17.92 -4.29
N LYS A 122 -14.10 18.58 -3.29
CA LYS A 122 -14.07 20.05 -3.15
C LYS A 122 -12.64 20.58 -3.03
N HIS A 123 -11.78 19.86 -2.32
CA HIS A 123 -10.39 20.27 -2.10
C HIS A 123 -9.46 19.79 -3.23
N LEU A 124 -9.80 18.68 -3.90
CA LEU A 124 -9.12 18.24 -5.12
C LEU A 124 -9.32 19.21 -6.29
N SER A 125 -10.46 19.91 -6.39
CA SER A 125 -10.74 20.83 -7.51
C SER A 125 -10.21 22.25 -7.31
N LYS A 126 -10.06 22.72 -6.06
CA LYS A 126 -9.55 24.07 -5.74
C LYS A 126 -8.06 24.25 -5.97
N SER A 127 -7.30 23.17 -5.88
CA SER A 127 -5.89 23.21 -6.20
C SER A 127 -5.70 22.79 -7.67
N SER A 128 -4.88 23.48 -8.46
CA SER A 128 -4.75 23.21 -9.90
C SER A 128 -3.91 21.94 -10.14
N ALA A 129 -4.23 21.19 -11.20
CA ALA A 129 -3.37 20.12 -11.69
C ALA A 129 -2.25 20.78 -12.52
N LEU A 130 -1.00 20.73 -12.08
CA LEU A 130 0.12 21.22 -12.87
C LEU A 130 0.96 20.05 -13.40
N SER A 131 0.79 19.76 -14.68
CA SER A 131 1.84 19.19 -15.52
C SER A 131 2.64 20.34 -16.14
N THR A 132 3.50 20.98 -15.35
CA THR A 132 4.51 21.91 -15.87
C THR A 132 5.86 21.20 -16.00
N PRO A 133 6.80 21.73 -16.79
CA PRO A 133 8.19 21.25 -16.82
C PRO A 133 8.80 21.13 -15.42
N GLU A 134 8.50 22.08 -14.51
CA GLU A 134 8.90 22.05 -13.10
C GLU A 134 8.38 20.81 -12.36
N THR A 135 7.18 20.32 -12.68
CA THR A 135 6.64 19.08 -12.10
C THR A 135 7.47 17.85 -12.50
N ASN A 136 7.97 17.80 -13.73
CA ASN A 136 8.81 16.69 -14.19
C ASN A 136 10.20 16.73 -13.53
N ASP A 137 10.75 17.92 -13.32
CA ASP A 137 12.06 18.09 -12.69
C ASP A 137 12.05 17.70 -11.21
N LYS A 138 11.05 18.14 -10.42
CA LYS A 138 10.98 17.75 -9.00
C LYS A 138 10.79 16.24 -8.80
N ARG A 139 9.96 15.60 -9.63
CA ARG A 139 9.74 14.14 -9.59
C ARG A 139 11.05 13.40 -9.90
N LYS A 140 11.76 13.81 -10.96
CA LYS A 140 13.05 13.23 -11.36
C LYS A 140 14.12 13.43 -10.27
N ASN A 141 14.19 14.62 -9.69
CA ASN A 141 15.13 14.94 -8.61
C ASN A 141 14.89 14.07 -7.38
N PHE A 142 13.63 13.93 -6.96
CA PHE A 142 13.28 13.06 -5.84
C PHE A 142 13.61 11.59 -6.14
N LEU A 143 13.30 11.07 -7.34
CA LEU A 143 13.64 9.69 -7.69
C LEU A 143 15.15 9.42 -7.66
N LYS A 144 15.97 10.40 -8.06
CA LYS A 144 17.43 10.31 -7.93
C LYS A 144 17.85 10.22 -6.46
N VAL A 145 17.34 11.11 -5.60
CA VAL A 145 17.63 11.11 -4.16
C VAL A 145 17.17 9.82 -3.50
N LYS A 146 15.94 9.37 -3.81
CA LYS A 146 15.39 8.09 -3.32
C LYS A 146 16.28 6.91 -3.70
N HIS A 147 16.71 6.83 -4.96
CA HIS A 147 17.59 5.76 -5.41
C HIS A 147 18.93 5.79 -4.66
N THR A 148 19.52 6.97 -4.46
CA THR A 148 20.75 7.15 -3.68
C THR A 148 20.57 6.67 -2.24
N LEU A 149 19.56 7.18 -1.54
CA LEU A 149 19.29 6.83 -0.14
C LEU A 149 19.05 5.32 0.06
N ILE A 150 18.27 4.71 -0.83
CA ILE A 150 18.04 3.25 -0.78
C ILE A 150 19.34 2.50 -1.03
N SER A 151 20.13 2.89 -2.03
CA SER A 151 21.39 2.23 -2.37
C SER A 151 22.40 2.31 -1.22
N GLU A 152 22.55 3.50 -0.63
CA GLU A 152 23.39 3.72 0.55
C GLU A 152 22.97 2.83 1.71
N ALA A 153 21.68 2.82 2.05
CA ALA A 153 21.16 1.99 3.14
C ALA A 153 21.42 0.48 2.90
N LEU A 154 21.25 0.01 1.66
CA LEU A 154 21.51 -1.40 1.33
C LEU A 154 23.02 -1.74 1.43
N ILE A 155 23.89 -0.87 0.89
CA ILE A 155 25.35 -1.07 0.91
C ILE A 155 25.89 -1.02 2.34
N GLU A 156 25.52 -0.01 3.13
CA GLU A 156 25.99 0.18 4.50
C GLU A 156 25.63 -0.99 5.42
N ASN A 157 24.47 -1.62 5.18
CA ASN A 157 23.99 -2.74 5.97
C ASN A 157 24.26 -4.11 5.31
N GLN A 158 25.01 -4.15 4.20
CA GLN A 158 25.43 -5.37 3.48
C GLN A 158 24.25 -6.28 3.11
N VAL A 159 23.13 -5.69 2.70
CA VAL A 159 21.92 -6.39 2.27
C VAL A 159 21.60 -6.08 0.82
N SER A 160 20.90 -6.99 0.14
CA SER A 160 20.53 -6.81 -1.28
C SER A 160 19.10 -6.31 -1.48
N ARG A 161 18.27 -6.36 -0.43
CA ARG A 161 16.86 -5.98 -0.48
C ARG A 161 16.42 -5.27 0.79
N LEU A 162 15.41 -4.41 0.67
CA LEU A 162 14.89 -3.61 1.79
C LEU A 162 14.22 -4.46 2.88
N ASP A 163 13.62 -5.61 2.53
CA ASP A 163 13.02 -6.56 3.49
C ASP A 163 14.06 -7.23 4.40
N GLN A 164 15.34 -7.08 4.10
CA GLN A 164 16.45 -7.59 4.92
C GLN A 164 16.98 -6.54 5.91
N LEU A 165 16.56 -5.27 5.80
CA LEU A 165 16.91 -4.24 6.78
C LEU A 165 16.14 -4.47 8.07
N GLY A 166 16.83 -4.41 9.21
CA GLY A 166 16.17 -4.37 10.51
C GLY A 166 15.36 -3.08 10.71
N ASP A 167 14.30 -3.14 11.50
CA ASP A 167 13.32 -2.04 11.66
C ASP A 167 13.96 -0.69 11.97
N LYS A 168 14.97 -0.62 12.85
CA LYS A 168 15.69 0.63 13.16
C LYS A 168 16.34 1.27 11.92
N LYS A 169 16.94 0.45 11.06
CA LYS A 169 17.61 0.91 9.84
C LYS A 169 16.59 1.31 8.78
N MET A 170 15.50 0.55 8.69
CA MET A 170 14.38 0.87 7.79
C MET A 170 13.70 2.18 8.19
N ILE A 171 13.49 2.41 9.49
CA ILE A 171 12.99 3.67 10.04
C ILE A 171 13.92 4.82 9.66
N ALA A 172 15.23 4.70 9.90
CA ALA A 172 16.19 5.76 9.57
C ALA A 172 16.20 6.10 8.07
N LEU A 173 16.11 5.09 7.19
CA LEU A 173 15.94 5.29 5.75
C LEU A 173 14.62 6.03 5.45
N ASN A 174 13.52 5.58 6.03
CA ASN A 174 12.19 6.15 5.80
C ASN A 174 12.08 7.61 6.26
N GLN A 175 12.75 7.99 7.35
CA GLN A 175 12.87 9.39 7.76
C GLN A 175 13.53 10.24 6.66
N LYS A 176 14.71 9.82 6.17
CA LYS A 176 15.43 10.52 5.09
C LYS A 176 14.57 10.62 3.82
N LEU A 177 13.85 9.55 3.47
CA LEU A 177 12.95 9.54 2.33
C LEU A 177 11.78 10.51 2.51
N SER A 178 11.16 10.54 3.70
CA SER A 178 10.05 11.44 4.01
C SER A 178 10.47 12.91 3.98
N GLU A 179 11.62 13.24 4.56
CA GLU A 179 12.19 14.60 4.56
C GLU A 179 12.52 15.06 3.13
N ALA A 180 13.17 14.21 2.34
CA ALA A 180 13.45 14.48 0.95
C ALA A 180 12.16 14.66 0.13
N PHE A 181 11.13 13.84 0.39
CA PHE A 181 9.85 13.95 -0.31
C PHE A 181 9.14 15.26 0.02
N ILE A 182 9.09 15.63 1.30
CA ILE A 182 8.49 16.89 1.74
C ILE A 182 9.21 18.07 1.09
N THR A 183 10.54 18.09 1.17
CA THR A 183 11.36 19.22 0.71
C THR A 183 11.36 19.37 -0.81
N ILE A 184 11.56 18.28 -1.55
CA ILE A 184 11.72 18.31 -3.01
C ILE A 184 10.36 18.33 -3.72
N VAL A 185 9.35 17.65 -3.17
CA VAL A 185 8.10 17.40 -3.88
C VAL A 185 6.93 18.14 -3.25
N LEU A 186 6.64 17.89 -1.97
CA LEU A 186 5.39 18.35 -1.35
C LEU A 186 5.37 19.86 -1.16
N ASN A 187 6.47 20.47 -0.69
CA ASN A 187 6.61 21.92 -0.53
C ASN A 187 6.58 22.67 -1.87
N GLN A 188 6.96 22.01 -2.96
CA GLN A 188 6.86 22.53 -4.33
C GLN A 188 5.51 22.21 -4.99
N THR A 189 4.55 21.69 -4.23
CA THR A 189 3.20 21.38 -4.69
C THR A 189 2.24 22.38 -4.04
N LYS A 190 1.30 22.94 -4.82
CA LYS A 190 0.24 23.77 -4.25
C LYS A 190 -0.68 22.88 -3.40
N VAL A 191 -0.49 22.90 -2.09
CA VAL A 191 -1.26 22.12 -1.13
C VAL A 191 -1.96 23.08 -0.18
N GLU A 192 -3.23 22.80 0.15
CA GLU A 192 -3.93 23.61 1.16
C GLU A 192 -3.31 23.39 2.55
N PRO A 193 -3.29 24.40 3.44
CA PRO A 193 -2.61 24.29 4.73
C PRO A 193 -3.04 23.07 5.56
N HIS A 194 -4.35 22.79 5.62
CA HIS A 194 -4.87 21.64 6.38
C HIS A 194 -4.43 20.29 5.78
N VAL A 195 -4.31 20.19 4.45
CA VAL A 195 -3.83 18.97 3.77
C VAL A 195 -2.33 18.79 4.01
N MET A 196 -1.56 19.88 3.96
CA MET A 196 -0.14 19.85 4.30
C MET A 196 0.03 19.37 5.74
N ALA A 197 -0.68 19.98 6.69
CA ALA A 197 -0.67 19.60 8.10
C ALA A 197 -1.09 18.14 8.33
N TYR A 198 -2.06 17.62 7.57
CA TYR A 198 -2.44 16.22 7.64
C TYR A 198 -1.27 15.29 7.33
N PHE A 199 -0.56 15.53 6.23
CA PHE A 199 0.53 14.66 5.79
C PHE A 199 1.81 14.82 6.62
N THR A 200 2.19 16.05 6.96
CA THR A 200 3.47 16.34 7.62
C THR A 200 3.37 16.41 9.15
N GLY A 201 2.16 16.53 9.70
CA GLY A 201 1.95 16.57 11.15
C GLY A 201 2.34 15.26 11.81
N THR A 202 3.30 15.34 12.73
CA THR A 202 3.89 14.20 13.46
C THR A 202 3.30 13.97 14.84
N LYS A 203 2.46 14.90 15.34
CA LYS A 203 1.88 14.87 16.70
C LYS A 203 1.16 13.56 17.03
N ASP A 204 0.42 13.03 16.07
CA ASP A 204 -0.38 11.82 16.26
C ASP A 204 0.32 10.59 15.66
N LEU A 205 0.93 10.76 14.48
CA LEU A 205 1.59 9.70 13.74
C LEU A 205 2.54 10.29 12.69
N LYS A 206 3.75 9.75 12.58
CA LYS A 206 4.65 9.97 11.44
C LYS A 206 4.12 9.20 10.21
N LYS A 207 3.15 9.79 9.51
CA LYS A 207 2.32 9.06 8.52
C LYS A 207 3.11 8.54 7.31
N PHE A 208 4.08 9.31 6.80
CA PHE A 208 4.91 8.89 5.67
C PHE A 208 5.75 7.66 6.05
N GLU A 209 6.49 7.76 7.15
CA GLU A 209 7.35 6.70 7.65
C GLU A 209 6.54 5.47 8.04
N THR A 210 5.38 5.66 8.65
CA THR A 210 4.46 4.56 8.96
C THR A 210 3.99 3.87 7.67
N ALA A 211 3.56 4.62 6.66
CA ALA A 211 3.09 4.03 5.41
C ALA A 211 4.21 3.26 4.68
N LEU A 212 5.44 3.77 4.69
CA LEU A 212 6.62 3.13 4.14
C LEU A 212 7.00 1.84 4.90
N MET A 213 6.91 1.85 6.24
CA MET A 213 7.10 0.65 7.07
C MET A 213 6.05 -0.42 6.78
N GLU A 214 4.78 -0.01 6.68
CA GLU A 214 3.68 -0.93 6.36
C GLU A 214 3.80 -1.52 4.94
N GLN A 215 4.32 -0.76 3.98
CA GLN A 215 4.63 -1.28 2.65
C GLN A 215 5.75 -2.31 2.69
N ALA A 216 6.82 -2.06 3.44
CA ALA A 216 7.93 -3.00 3.57
C ALA A 216 7.46 -4.32 4.22
N LYS A 217 6.60 -4.23 5.24
CA LYS A 217 6.17 -5.39 6.03
C LYS A 217 4.98 -6.15 5.42
N TYR A 218 4.01 -5.46 4.85
CA TYR A 218 2.74 -6.05 4.39
C TYR A 218 2.48 -5.87 2.90
N HIS A 219 3.40 -5.24 2.16
CA HIS A 219 3.30 -5.02 0.71
C HIS A 219 2.06 -4.22 0.26
N VAL A 220 1.51 -3.40 1.16
CA VAL A 220 0.48 -2.40 0.84
C VAL A 220 1.18 -1.12 0.37
N PRO A 221 0.97 -0.63 -0.86
CA PRO A 221 1.62 0.59 -1.34
C PRO A 221 1.40 1.77 -0.38
N ALA A 222 2.48 2.50 -0.08
CA ALA A 222 2.46 3.64 0.82
C ALA A 222 1.54 4.73 0.26
N SER A 223 1.56 4.95 -1.05
CA SER A 223 0.68 5.87 -1.76
C SER A 223 -0.79 5.56 -1.54
N ILE A 224 -1.18 4.28 -1.62
CA ILE A 224 -2.55 3.80 -1.37
C ILE A 224 -2.93 4.05 0.08
N LYS A 225 -2.08 3.67 1.03
CA LYS A 225 -2.36 3.84 2.46
C LYS A 225 -2.54 5.31 2.85
N LEU A 226 -1.67 6.20 2.35
CA LEU A 226 -1.76 7.64 2.58
C LEU A 226 -3.01 8.23 1.93
N ALA A 227 -3.34 7.82 0.70
CA ALA A 227 -4.52 8.32 0.00
C ALA A 227 -5.83 7.83 0.62
N GLN A 228 -5.91 6.56 1.03
CA GLN A 228 -7.08 6.03 1.73
C GLN A 228 -7.26 6.73 3.08
N SER A 229 -6.21 6.84 3.88
CA SER A 229 -6.33 7.51 5.18
C SER A 229 -6.74 8.98 5.05
N ALA A 230 -6.21 9.69 4.07
CA ALA A 230 -6.61 11.04 3.75
C ALA A 230 -8.08 11.11 3.31
N LEU A 231 -8.53 10.21 2.44
CA LEU A 231 -9.90 10.20 1.95
C LEU A 231 -10.90 9.89 3.06
N GLU A 232 -10.66 8.82 3.83
CA GLU A 232 -11.58 8.32 4.86
C GLU A 232 -11.73 9.27 6.06
N THR A 233 -10.72 10.11 6.31
CA THR A 233 -10.73 11.08 7.43
C THR A 233 -10.98 12.52 7.00
N ALA A 234 -11.23 12.75 5.69
CA ALA A 234 -11.26 14.09 5.11
C ALA A 234 -9.99 14.90 5.46
N TYR A 235 -8.81 14.30 5.29
CA TYR A 235 -7.50 14.85 5.66
C TYR A 235 -7.44 15.21 7.16
N GLY A 236 -7.89 14.30 8.02
CA GLY A 236 -7.86 14.44 9.47
C GLY A 236 -8.94 15.33 10.09
N GLN A 237 -9.82 15.93 9.28
CA GLN A 237 -10.93 16.76 9.77
C GLN A 237 -11.96 15.95 10.58
N ARG A 238 -12.08 14.65 10.30
CA ARG A 238 -12.94 13.75 11.05
C ARG A 238 -12.25 12.41 11.26
N ILE A 239 -11.83 12.15 12.49
CA ILE A 239 -11.30 10.86 12.92
C ILE A 239 -12.17 10.38 14.08
N VAL A 240 -12.91 9.30 13.86
CA VAL A 240 -13.72 8.68 14.92
C VAL A 240 -12.99 7.41 15.37
N ASN A 241 -12.82 7.24 16.69
CA ASN A 241 -12.23 6.03 17.28
C ASN A 241 -10.82 5.70 16.76
N ASN A 242 -10.01 6.72 16.47
CA ASN A 242 -8.71 6.59 15.79
C ASN A 242 -8.77 5.77 14.48
N ASN A 243 -9.95 5.63 13.85
CA ASN A 243 -10.12 4.82 12.65
C ASN A 243 -9.84 5.64 11.40
N TYR A 244 -8.60 5.61 10.94
CA TYR A 244 -8.17 6.35 9.77
C TYR A 244 -8.66 5.76 8.44
N PHE A 245 -9.28 4.58 8.46
CA PHE A 245 -9.53 3.78 7.26
C PHE A 245 -11.00 3.37 7.08
N GLY A 246 -11.90 3.86 7.93
CA GLY A 246 -13.32 3.51 7.87
C GLY A 246 -13.58 2.00 8.02
N ILE A 247 -12.71 1.25 8.70
CA ILE A 247 -12.87 -0.20 8.84
C ILE A 247 -14.08 -0.49 9.74
N LYS A 248 -15.07 -1.20 9.20
CA LYS A 248 -16.31 -1.56 9.90
C LYS A 248 -16.05 -2.58 11.02
N ASP A 249 -16.71 -2.41 12.17
CA ASP A 249 -16.67 -3.36 13.26
C ASP A 249 -17.68 -4.49 13.04
N LYS A 250 -17.20 -5.59 12.44
CA LYS A 250 -18.04 -6.77 12.19
C LYS A 250 -18.43 -7.55 13.45
N ARG A 251 -17.88 -7.21 14.62
CA ARG A 251 -18.16 -7.89 15.89
C ARG A 251 -19.27 -7.22 16.68
N GLY A 252 -19.69 -6.00 16.29
CA GLY A 252 -20.76 -5.26 16.97
C GLY A 252 -20.40 -4.81 18.39
N LYS A 253 -19.12 -4.54 18.66
CA LYS A 253 -18.65 -4.03 19.97
C LYS A 253 -18.82 -2.52 20.09
N THR A 254 -18.80 -1.81 18.97
CA THR A 254 -18.93 -0.35 18.91
C THR A 254 -20.35 0.08 18.57
N LYS A 255 -20.78 1.23 19.10
CA LYS A 255 -22.09 1.82 18.80
C LYS A 255 -22.13 2.31 17.35
N ALA A 256 -23.28 2.14 16.71
CA ALA A 256 -23.47 2.61 15.34
C ALA A 256 -23.54 4.14 15.30
N ILE A 257 -22.77 4.74 14.39
CA ILE A 257 -22.77 6.18 14.11
C ILE A 257 -23.40 6.45 12.75
N THR A 258 -23.82 7.69 12.50
CA THR A 258 -24.25 8.09 11.15
C THR A 258 -23.04 8.23 10.25
N THR A 259 -23.08 7.60 9.09
CA THR A 259 -22.06 7.69 8.04
C THR A 259 -22.71 7.85 6.66
N THR A 260 -21.92 8.20 5.66
CA THR A 260 -22.37 8.39 4.28
C THR A 260 -21.96 7.23 3.41
N GLU A 261 -22.91 6.65 2.68
CA GLU A 261 -22.69 5.67 1.62
C GLU A 261 -23.14 6.24 0.27
N TYR A 262 -22.46 5.81 -0.78
CA TYR A 262 -22.74 6.24 -2.15
C TYR A 262 -23.28 5.09 -2.96
N TYR A 263 -24.55 5.20 -3.37
CA TYR A 263 -25.26 4.15 -4.08
C TYR A 263 -25.64 4.58 -5.49
N THR A 264 -25.57 3.65 -6.43
CA THR A 264 -26.36 3.75 -7.67
C THR A 264 -27.86 3.66 -7.39
N ALA A 265 -28.70 3.95 -8.38
CA ALA A 265 -30.16 3.80 -8.26
C ALA A 265 -30.58 2.37 -7.86
N ALA A 266 -29.93 1.35 -8.45
CA ALA A 266 -30.19 -0.05 -8.12
C ALA A 266 -29.76 -0.39 -6.68
N GLU A 267 -28.61 0.13 -6.23
CA GLU A 267 -28.11 -0.05 -4.87
C GLU A 267 -28.96 0.63 -3.82
N TYR A 268 -29.42 1.83 -4.11
CA TYR A 268 -30.33 2.56 -3.27
C TYR A 268 -31.61 1.77 -3.06
N LYS A 269 -32.20 1.24 -4.15
CA LYS A 269 -33.38 0.37 -4.07
C LYS A 269 -33.10 -0.87 -3.23
N ALA A 270 -31.95 -1.53 -3.41
CA ALA A 270 -31.58 -2.74 -2.68
C ALA A 270 -31.28 -2.50 -1.19
N ASN A 271 -30.79 -1.32 -0.82
CA ASN A 271 -30.39 -0.98 0.55
C ASN A 271 -31.35 -0.01 1.24
N LYS A 272 -32.53 0.24 0.66
CA LYS A 272 -33.48 1.27 1.10
C LYS A 272 -33.83 1.19 2.60
N SER A 273 -33.89 -0.02 3.16
CA SER A 273 -34.17 -0.25 4.59
C SER A 273 -33.08 0.23 5.55
N LYS A 274 -31.85 0.41 5.07
CA LYS A 274 -30.71 0.91 5.86
C LYS A 274 -30.53 2.42 5.76
N VAL A 275 -31.23 3.05 4.82
CA VAL A 275 -31.07 4.47 4.50
C VAL A 275 -31.93 5.31 5.44
N VAL A 276 -31.28 6.15 6.23
CA VAL A 276 -31.91 7.16 7.10
C VAL A 276 -32.41 8.32 6.25
N SER A 277 -31.56 8.85 5.37
CA SER A 277 -31.92 9.90 4.41
C SER A 277 -31.05 9.80 3.15
N SER A 278 -31.49 10.40 2.05
CA SER A 278 -30.73 10.38 0.80
C SER A 278 -30.90 11.62 -0.05
N LYS A 279 -29.83 12.03 -0.74
CA LYS A 279 -29.82 13.11 -1.74
C LYS A 279 -29.26 12.59 -3.07
N ILE A 280 -29.86 12.98 -4.18
CA ILE A 280 -29.33 12.69 -5.52
C ILE A 280 -28.18 13.65 -5.82
N ILE A 281 -27.08 13.10 -6.33
CA ILE A 281 -25.92 13.86 -6.78
C ILE A 281 -25.54 13.44 -8.20
N LYS A 282 -25.00 14.38 -8.98
CA LYS A 282 -24.41 14.13 -10.30
C LYS A 282 -22.91 14.39 -10.23
N LYS A 283 -22.08 13.36 -10.46
CA LYS A 283 -20.61 13.44 -10.40
C LYS A 283 -19.97 12.64 -11.52
N ASP A 284 -19.05 13.26 -12.27
CA ASP A 284 -18.33 12.63 -13.39
C ASP A 284 -19.29 11.91 -14.38
N GLY A 285 -20.43 12.55 -14.69
CA GLY A 285 -21.48 12.00 -15.56
C GLY A 285 -22.36 10.90 -14.94
N LYS A 286 -22.05 10.44 -13.72
CA LYS A 286 -22.80 9.42 -12.98
C LYS A 286 -23.82 10.07 -12.04
N THR A 287 -25.02 9.50 -11.97
CA THR A 287 -26.04 9.88 -10.97
C THR A 287 -25.96 8.90 -9.80
N LEU A 288 -25.70 9.42 -8.59
CA LEU A 288 -25.58 8.63 -7.37
C LEU A 288 -26.55 9.14 -6.29
N TYR A 289 -26.85 8.27 -5.33
CA TYR A 289 -27.58 8.58 -4.11
C TYR A 289 -26.56 8.65 -2.97
N LYS A 290 -26.34 9.86 -2.47
CA LYS A 290 -25.64 10.10 -1.19
C LYS A 290 -26.60 9.73 -0.08
N CYS A 291 -26.31 8.67 0.66
CA CYS A 291 -27.21 8.09 1.66
C CYS A 291 -26.60 8.19 3.06
N LEU A 292 -27.33 8.75 4.02
CA LEU A 292 -26.97 8.61 5.43
C LEU A 292 -27.46 7.24 5.92
N ILE A 293 -26.56 6.47 6.53
CA ILE A 293 -26.86 5.18 7.14
C ILE A 293 -26.28 5.11 8.56
N LYS A 294 -26.72 4.13 9.36
CA LYS A 294 -26.09 3.79 10.64
C LYS A 294 -25.16 2.60 10.45
N ASP A 295 -23.91 2.72 10.89
CA ASP A 295 -22.93 1.63 10.85
C ASP A 295 -21.94 1.72 12.03
N SER A 296 -21.34 0.59 12.39
CA SER A 296 -20.37 0.47 13.49
C SER A 296 -18.95 0.34 12.93
N PHE A 297 -17.99 1.02 13.53
CA PHE A 297 -16.61 1.12 13.05
C PHE A 297 -15.63 0.63 14.11
N ALA A 298 -14.56 -0.01 13.67
CA ALA A 298 -13.50 -0.46 14.56
C ALA A 298 -12.92 0.71 15.36
N ASP A 299 -12.50 0.41 16.59
CA ASP A 299 -11.87 1.34 17.52
C ASP A 299 -10.43 0.90 17.78
N TYR A 300 -9.54 1.87 17.87
CA TYR A 300 -8.09 1.67 17.98
C TYR A 300 -7.53 2.54 19.10
N THR A 301 -6.58 1.99 19.85
CA THR A 301 -5.94 2.72 20.97
C THR A 301 -5.12 3.89 20.45
N SER A 302 -4.61 3.80 19.23
CA SER A 302 -3.76 4.81 18.61
C SER A 302 -3.91 4.89 17.09
N PRO A 303 -3.49 6.01 16.47
CA PRO A 303 -3.38 6.13 15.02
C PRO A 303 -2.52 5.04 14.38
N TRP A 304 -1.39 4.68 15.01
CA TRP A 304 -0.51 3.64 14.50
C TRP A 304 -1.20 2.28 14.46
N GLU A 305 -1.99 1.94 15.50
CA GLU A 305 -2.77 0.71 15.53
C GLU A 305 -3.79 0.64 14.40
N SER A 306 -4.39 1.77 14.03
CA SER A 306 -5.28 1.84 12.87
C SER A 306 -4.55 1.57 11.55
N PHE A 307 -3.38 2.18 11.35
CA PHE A 307 -2.52 1.95 10.18
C PHE A 307 -2.06 0.50 10.07
N ARG A 308 -1.68 -0.10 11.19
CA ARG A 308 -1.28 -1.51 11.26
C ARG A 308 -2.46 -2.44 11.00
N ALA A 309 -3.58 -2.23 11.68
CA ALA A 309 -4.78 -3.05 11.52
C ALA A 309 -5.29 -3.03 10.08
N HIS A 310 -5.18 -1.89 9.39
CA HIS A 310 -5.48 -1.81 7.96
C HIS A 310 -4.62 -2.73 7.11
N SER A 311 -3.30 -2.75 7.33
CA SER A 311 -2.40 -3.62 6.55
C SER A 311 -2.69 -5.08 6.79
N ILE A 312 -2.89 -5.47 8.06
CA ILE A 312 -3.26 -6.83 8.47
C ILE A 312 -4.60 -7.22 7.82
N PHE A 313 -5.61 -6.34 7.89
CA PHE A 313 -6.93 -6.58 7.32
C PHE A 313 -6.88 -6.87 5.81
N LEU A 314 -6.06 -6.13 5.06
CA LEU A 314 -5.86 -6.37 3.63
C LEU A 314 -5.05 -7.64 3.35
N ASN A 315 -3.99 -7.89 4.12
CA ASN A 315 -3.08 -9.01 3.88
C ASN A 315 -3.71 -10.37 4.24
N GLU A 316 -4.41 -10.46 5.38
CA GLU A 316 -4.93 -11.73 5.90
C GLU A 316 -6.26 -12.14 5.26
N SER A 317 -7.03 -11.20 4.71
CA SER A 317 -8.33 -11.52 4.12
C SER A 317 -8.20 -12.06 2.71
N LYS A 318 -8.70 -13.29 2.48
CA LYS A 318 -8.82 -13.88 1.14
C LYS A 318 -9.55 -13.00 0.13
N ARG A 319 -10.45 -12.11 0.60
CA ARG A 319 -11.15 -11.15 -0.25
C ARG A 319 -10.19 -10.18 -0.95
N TYR A 320 -9.16 -9.72 -0.24
CA TYR A 320 -8.22 -8.70 -0.70
C TYR A 320 -6.96 -9.28 -1.36
N SER A 321 -6.78 -10.61 -1.35
CA SER A 321 -5.64 -11.26 -2.01
C SER A 321 -5.42 -10.85 -3.49
N PRO A 322 -6.46 -10.54 -4.30
CA PRO A 322 -6.24 -10.06 -5.67
C PRO A 322 -5.43 -8.75 -5.75
N LEU A 323 -5.42 -7.92 -4.70
CA LEU A 323 -4.63 -6.68 -4.66
C LEU A 323 -3.12 -6.95 -4.76
N PHE A 324 -2.68 -8.07 -4.20
CA PHE A 324 -1.26 -8.43 -4.13
C PHE A 324 -0.74 -9.16 -5.37
N THR A 325 -1.60 -9.37 -6.39
CA THR A 325 -1.23 -10.13 -7.61
C THR A 325 -0.58 -9.29 -8.70
N LYS A 326 -0.84 -7.98 -8.72
CA LYS A 326 -0.35 -7.06 -9.77
C LYS A 326 0.86 -6.23 -9.34
N GLY A 327 1.49 -6.58 -8.22
CA GLY A 327 2.61 -5.86 -7.64
C GLY A 327 2.18 -4.53 -6.99
N LYS A 328 3.06 -3.53 -7.04
CA LYS A 328 2.93 -2.26 -6.31
C LYS A 328 2.34 -1.09 -7.12
N ASN A 329 1.86 -1.35 -8.34
CA ASN A 329 1.27 -0.30 -9.17
C ASN A 329 0.00 0.25 -8.48
N TYR A 330 0.03 1.52 -8.06
CA TYR A 330 -1.08 2.10 -7.31
C TYR A 330 -2.35 2.26 -8.16
N GLU A 331 -2.25 2.45 -9.48
CA GLU A 331 -3.42 2.49 -10.35
C GLU A 331 -4.17 1.16 -10.35
N ASP A 332 -3.44 0.04 -10.47
CA ASP A 332 -4.01 -1.30 -10.37
C ASP A 332 -4.64 -1.56 -9.00
N TRP A 333 -3.99 -1.13 -7.92
CA TRP A 333 -4.53 -1.19 -6.57
C TRP A 333 -5.81 -0.38 -6.42
N ALA A 334 -5.80 0.88 -6.86
CA ALA A 334 -6.94 1.78 -6.76
C ALA A 334 -8.14 1.29 -7.58
N ASP A 335 -7.89 0.73 -8.77
CA ASP A 335 -8.94 0.15 -9.61
C ASP A 335 -9.54 -1.11 -8.99
N LYS A 336 -8.74 -1.89 -8.25
CA LYS A 336 -9.16 -3.16 -7.68
C LYS A 336 -9.72 -3.06 -6.26
N ILE A 337 -9.30 -2.10 -5.44
CA ILE A 337 -9.68 -2.04 -4.01
C ILE A 337 -11.16 -1.69 -3.78
N GLY A 338 -11.77 -0.93 -4.70
CA GLY A 338 -13.14 -0.44 -4.60
C GLY A 338 -14.24 -1.51 -4.74
N SER A 339 -15.42 -1.11 -5.19
CA SER A 339 -16.63 -1.94 -5.18
C SER A 339 -16.56 -3.19 -6.05
N THR A 340 -17.06 -4.32 -5.52
CA THR A 340 -17.11 -5.61 -6.23
C THR A 340 -17.93 -5.57 -7.52
N LYS A 341 -18.91 -4.66 -7.61
CA LYS A 341 -19.76 -4.51 -8.81
C LYS A 341 -19.03 -3.86 -9.97
N TYR A 342 -17.93 -3.17 -9.70
CA TYR A 342 -17.10 -2.50 -10.69
C TYR A 342 -15.75 -3.18 -10.86
N GLY A 343 -15.71 -4.50 -10.62
CA GLY A 343 -14.52 -5.32 -10.78
C GLY A 343 -13.56 -5.30 -9.59
N GLY A 344 -13.91 -4.60 -8.50
CA GLY A 344 -13.10 -4.49 -7.29
C GLY A 344 -13.25 -5.66 -6.30
N VAL A 345 -12.71 -5.49 -5.09
CA VAL A 345 -12.73 -6.49 -4.00
C VAL A 345 -13.61 -6.09 -2.81
N GLY A 346 -14.25 -4.93 -2.87
CA GLY A 346 -15.30 -4.52 -1.93
C GLY A 346 -14.78 -3.92 -0.64
N TYR A 347 -13.79 -3.02 -0.73
CA TYR A 347 -13.44 -2.13 0.38
C TYR A 347 -14.47 -1.01 0.55
N ALA A 348 -14.85 -0.36 -0.56
CA ALA A 348 -15.85 0.70 -0.60
C ALA A 348 -17.01 0.31 -1.52
N THR A 349 -18.19 0.87 -1.28
CA THR A 349 -19.39 0.71 -2.14
C THR A 349 -19.37 1.66 -3.33
N SER A 350 -18.72 2.81 -3.17
CA SER A 350 -18.71 3.91 -4.12
C SER A 350 -18.09 3.52 -5.48
N PRO A 351 -18.77 3.79 -6.61
CA PRO A 351 -18.25 3.52 -7.95
C PRO A 351 -17.10 4.44 -8.38
N ILE A 352 -16.82 5.49 -7.61
CA ILE A 352 -15.78 6.50 -7.89
C ILE A 352 -14.61 6.43 -6.91
N TYR A 353 -14.60 5.44 -6.01
CA TYR A 353 -13.57 5.31 -4.97
C TYR A 353 -12.16 5.17 -5.54
N GLY A 354 -11.95 4.28 -6.51
CA GLY A 354 -10.66 4.11 -7.17
C GLY A 354 -10.19 5.37 -7.92
N GLU A 355 -11.12 6.08 -8.57
CA GLU A 355 -10.84 7.34 -9.26
C GLU A 355 -10.37 8.42 -8.28
N LEU A 356 -11.00 8.51 -7.10
CA LEU A 356 -10.61 9.41 -6.02
C LEU A 356 -9.20 9.11 -5.51
N LEU A 357 -8.90 7.84 -5.22
CA LEU A 357 -7.56 7.46 -4.78
C LEU A 357 -6.49 7.86 -5.80
N LYS A 358 -6.71 7.55 -7.09
CA LYS A 358 -5.80 7.96 -8.17
C LYS A 358 -5.64 9.48 -8.24
N LYS A 359 -6.72 10.25 -8.07
CA LYS A 359 -6.67 11.72 -8.05
C LYS A 359 -5.83 12.24 -6.88
N ILE A 360 -6.03 11.71 -5.66
CA ILE A 360 -5.25 12.09 -4.47
C ILE A 360 -3.77 11.76 -4.67
N ILE A 361 -3.46 10.53 -5.09
CA ILE A 361 -2.08 10.06 -5.28
C ILE A 361 -1.35 10.92 -6.32
N LYS A 362 -1.95 11.13 -7.49
CA LYS A 362 -1.35 11.96 -8.55
C LYS A 362 -1.18 13.41 -8.12
N ARG A 363 -2.18 13.98 -7.44
CA ARG A 363 -2.17 15.37 -7.00
C ARG A 363 -1.00 15.68 -6.07
N TYR A 364 -0.76 14.79 -5.12
CA TYR A 364 0.30 14.99 -4.12
C TYR A 364 1.56 14.18 -4.42
N ASN A 365 1.66 13.57 -5.60
CA ASN A 365 2.82 12.77 -6.04
C ASN A 365 3.17 11.63 -5.07
N LEU A 366 2.17 11.07 -4.38
CA LEU A 366 2.40 10.05 -3.34
C LEU A 366 2.98 8.75 -3.94
N ASP A 367 2.76 8.51 -5.23
CA ASP A 367 3.29 7.36 -5.97
C ASP A 367 4.82 7.30 -5.96
N LEU A 368 5.49 8.45 -5.78
CA LEU A 368 6.94 8.50 -5.67
C LEU A 368 7.47 7.77 -4.42
N LEU A 369 6.66 7.60 -3.39
CA LEU A 369 7.06 6.93 -2.15
C LEU A 369 7.11 5.40 -2.31
N ASP A 370 6.36 4.82 -3.23
CA ASP A 370 6.27 3.37 -3.41
C ASP A 370 7.61 2.76 -3.88
N TYR A 371 8.06 1.67 -3.26
CA TYR A 371 9.32 0.96 -3.53
C TYR A 371 9.17 -0.56 -3.39
#